data_AF-A0A098VQQ5-F1
#
_entry.id   AF-A0A098VQQ5-F1
#
_cell.length_a   1.000
_cell.length_b   1.000
_cell.length_c   1.000
_cell.angle_alpha   90.00
_cell.angle_beta   90.00
_cell.angle_gamma   90.00
#
_symmetry.space_group_name_H-M   'P 1'
#
loop_
_entity.id
_entity.type
_entity.pdbx_description
1 polymer ?
#
loop_
_entity_poly.entity_id
_entity_poly.type
_entity_poly.pdbx_seq_one_letter_code
_entity_poly.pdbx_strand_id
1 'polypeptide(L)'
;MFKNSARFYNHLLNRYTYPVQMASAGMLWFSGDVLCQYLVWHASSGTELSCCTSATCPECICDSTMTPVQRERSTFTQQIDWPRSVRMTLYGTFFSAPIYTFWFTLLEKLSTHTFKSYPSSVIPSKLLKTPSHLQSAKVSNATSRLLKITAFKTFLDVIVFDPFYLSFFFTVSGCMENRSKEDIKKKLHDELSTTYLTGVAVWLPIQFANFRYIPVPYQPLIVQGVNLFWNSFLSWVQHKESRNH
;
A
#
# COMPACT_ATOMS: atom_id res chain seq x y z
N MET A 1 18.22 -17.07 -14.90
CA MET A 1 18.47 -16.30 -13.66
C MET A 1 17.22 -16.19 -12.77
N PHE A 2 16.10 -15.62 -13.25
CA PHE A 2 14.86 -15.41 -12.47
C PHE A 2 14.24 -16.65 -11.79
N LYS A 3 14.21 -17.82 -12.46
CA LYS A 3 13.66 -19.07 -11.87
C LYS A 3 14.44 -19.57 -10.64
N ASN A 4 15.71 -19.19 -10.50
CA ASN A 4 16.52 -19.57 -9.34
C ASN A 4 16.28 -18.61 -8.18
N SER A 5 16.16 -17.30 -8.46
CA SER A 5 15.81 -16.29 -7.47
C SER A 5 14.44 -16.52 -6.85
N ALA A 6 13.42 -16.85 -7.64
CA ALA A 6 12.08 -17.15 -7.13
C ALA A 6 12.06 -18.40 -6.22
N ARG A 7 12.78 -19.46 -6.61
CA ARG A 7 12.92 -20.67 -5.78
C ARG A 7 13.64 -20.37 -4.47
N PHE A 8 14.68 -19.56 -4.52
CA PHE A 8 15.42 -19.12 -3.34
C PHE A 8 14.55 -18.30 -2.38
N TYR A 9 13.81 -17.31 -2.91
CA TYR A 9 12.87 -16.52 -2.11
C TYR A 9 11.80 -17.41 -1.45
N ASN A 10 11.22 -18.35 -2.21
CA ASN A 10 10.22 -19.28 -1.66
C ASN A 10 10.82 -20.18 -0.57
N HIS A 11 12.07 -20.62 -0.74
CA HIS A 11 12.77 -21.40 0.29
C HIS A 11 12.95 -20.58 1.58
N LEU A 12 13.39 -19.33 1.46
CA LEU A 12 13.54 -18.43 2.59
C LEU A 12 12.20 -18.11 3.26
N LEU A 13 11.17 -17.78 2.49
CA LEU A 13 9.86 -17.40 3.01
C LEU A 13 9.20 -18.54 3.80
N ASN A 14 9.37 -19.78 3.36
CA ASN A 14 8.84 -20.95 4.06
C ASN A 14 9.62 -21.28 5.35
N ARG A 15 10.91 -20.93 5.43
CA ARG A 15 11.77 -21.22 6.59
C ARG A 15 11.78 -20.07 7.61
N TYR A 16 11.73 -18.83 7.12
CA TYR A 16 11.88 -17.59 7.88
C TYR A 16 10.84 -16.56 7.43
N THR A 17 9.54 -16.87 7.60
CA THR A 17 8.45 -16.03 7.08
C THR A 17 8.54 -14.58 7.58
N TYR A 18 8.66 -14.36 8.88
CA TYR A 18 8.70 -13.01 9.44
C TYR A 18 9.94 -12.21 8.99
N PRO A 19 11.19 -12.69 9.15
CA PRO A 19 12.36 -11.93 8.71
C PRO A 19 12.34 -11.59 7.21
N VAL A 20 11.89 -12.52 6.36
CA VAL A 20 11.82 -12.30 4.92
C VAL A 20 10.76 -11.26 4.57
N GLN A 21 9.59 -11.31 5.22
CA GLN A 21 8.54 -10.31 5.03
C GLN A 21 8.98 -8.92 5.50
N MET A 22 9.64 -8.84 6.66
CA MET A 22 10.17 -7.58 7.21
C MET A 22 11.21 -6.96 6.27
N ALA A 23 12.17 -7.75 5.80
CA ALA A 23 13.21 -7.27 4.87
C ALA A 23 12.60 -6.82 3.52
N SER A 24 11.68 -7.61 2.96
CA SER A 24 11.02 -7.28 1.69
C SER A 24 10.17 -6.03 1.82
N ALA A 25 9.44 -5.87 2.94
CA ALA A 25 8.68 -4.67 3.22
C ALA A 25 9.57 -3.44 3.36
N GLY A 26 10.68 -3.52 4.10
CA GLY A 26 11.63 -2.41 4.20
C GLY A 26 12.13 -1.94 2.83
N MET A 27 12.51 -2.87 1.95
CA MET A 27 12.92 -2.53 0.59
C MET A 27 11.80 -1.87 -0.23
N LEU A 28 10.57 -2.39 -0.15
CA LEU A 28 9.42 -1.85 -0.87
C LEU A 28 9.01 -0.46 -0.37
N TRP A 29 9.00 -0.25 0.95
CA TRP A 29 8.67 1.04 1.54
C TRP A 29 9.75 2.09 1.25
N PHE A 30 11.03 1.72 1.32
CA PHE A 30 12.13 2.61 0.95
C PHE A 30 12.05 3.03 -0.52
N SER A 31 11.98 2.05 -1.43
CA SER A 31 11.90 2.32 -2.86
C SER A 31 10.62 3.07 -3.25
N GLY A 32 9.50 2.76 -2.59
CA GLY A 32 8.23 3.43 -2.78
C GLY A 32 8.21 4.88 -2.35
N ASP A 33 8.78 5.18 -1.20
CA ASP A 33 8.85 6.55 -0.72
C ASP A 33 9.79 7.39 -1.62
N VAL A 34 10.96 6.86 -1.98
CA VAL A 34 11.88 7.52 -2.94
C VAL A 34 11.19 7.78 -4.28
N LEU A 35 10.48 6.78 -4.82
CA LEU A 35 9.74 6.93 -6.08
C LEU A 35 8.61 7.95 -5.96
N CYS A 36 7.85 7.92 -4.86
CA CYS A 36 6.79 8.89 -4.59
C CYS A 36 7.35 10.33 -4.58
N GLN A 37 8.45 10.56 -3.85
CA GLN A 37 9.08 11.88 -3.78
C GLN A 37 9.55 12.35 -5.16
N TYR A 38 10.12 11.44 -5.96
CA TYR A 38 10.51 11.72 -7.34
C TYR A 38 9.32 12.07 -8.24
N LEU A 39 8.22 11.32 -8.15
CA LEU A 39 7.01 11.57 -8.95
C LEU A 39 6.33 12.89 -8.59
N VAL A 40 6.24 13.20 -7.29
CA VAL A 40 5.67 14.47 -6.81
C VAL A 40 6.51 15.64 -7.26
N TRP A 41 7.85 15.53 -7.16
CA TRP A 41 8.77 16.54 -7.68
C TRP A 41 8.52 16.79 -9.18
N HIS A 42 8.52 15.74 -10.00
CA HIS A 42 8.25 15.88 -11.43
C HIS A 42 6.87 16.48 -11.76
N ALA A 43 5.82 16.09 -11.02
CA ALA A 43 4.48 16.63 -11.21
C ALA A 43 4.41 18.14 -10.84
N SER A 44 5.16 18.55 -9.82
CA SER A 44 5.24 19.95 -9.40
C SER A 44 5.99 20.83 -10.40
N SER A 45 7.11 20.35 -10.96
CA SER A 45 7.90 21.07 -11.97
C SER A 45 7.12 21.34 -13.27
N GLY A 46 6.18 20.46 -13.63
CA GLY A 46 5.30 20.67 -14.79
C GLY A 46 4.24 21.76 -14.57
N THR A 47 3.89 22.07 -13.31
CA THR A 47 2.84 23.05 -12.98
C THR A 47 3.39 24.47 -12.91
N GLU A 48 4.62 24.66 -12.43
CA GLU A 48 5.28 25.97 -12.37
C GLU A 48 5.51 26.58 -13.77
N LEU A 49 5.78 25.75 -14.77
CA LEU A 49 5.96 26.22 -16.16
C LEU A 49 4.67 26.79 -16.77
N SER A 50 3.50 26.27 -16.37
CA SER A 50 2.21 26.79 -16.85
C SER A 50 1.86 28.18 -16.30
N CYS A 51 2.18 28.46 -15.04
CA CYS A 51 1.89 29.77 -14.42
C CYS A 51 2.72 30.90 -15.06
N CYS A 52 3.94 30.59 -15.51
CA CYS A 52 4.78 31.54 -16.26
C CYS A 52 4.33 31.79 -17.71
N THR A 53 3.40 30.98 -18.24
CA THR A 53 2.93 31.10 -19.65
C THR A 53 1.54 31.71 -19.81
N SER A 54 0.78 31.90 -18.74
CA SER A 54 -0.50 32.63 -18.79
C SER A 54 -0.24 34.14 -18.78
N ALA A 55 -0.21 34.74 -19.97
CA ALA A 55 0.04 36.17 -20.23
C ALA A 55 -1.09 37.13 -19.74
N THR A 56 -1.79 36.82 -18.65
CA THR A 56 -2.95 37.61 -18.17
C THR A 56 -2.99 37.85 -16.66
N CYS A 57 -1.86 37.80 -15.95
CA CYS A 57 -1.81 38.21 -14.53
C CYS A 57 -1.21 39.63 -14.39
N PRO A 58 -2.03 40.67 -14.13
CA PRO A 58 -1.54 42.01 -13.83
C PRO A 58 -1.25 42.15 -12.33
N GLU A 59 -0.32 41.34 -11.79
CA GLU A 59 0.34 41.58 -10.48
C GLU A 59 1.45 40.56 -10.19
N CYS A 60 2.35 40.32 -11.14
CA CYS A 60 3.60 39.62 -10.83
C CYS A 60 4.66 40.65 -10.45
N ILE A 61 4.86 40.87 -9.14
CA ILE A 61 6.04 41.59 -8.64
C ILE A 61 7.26 40.69 -8.91
N CYS A 62 7.95 40.95 -10.02
CA CYS A 62 9.26 40.39 -10.29
C CYS A 62 10.30 41.14 -9.46
N ASP A 63 10.48 40.72 -8.20
CA ASP A 63 11.57 41.22 -7.36
C ASP A 63 12.91 40.95 -8.05
N SER A 64 13.56 42.04 -8.44
CA SER A 64 14.66 42.07 -9.41
C SER A 64 16.00 41.96 -8.69
N THR A 65 16.20 40.95 -7.83
CA THR A 65 17.51 40.75 -7.18
C THR A 65 17.87 39.28 -6.96
N MET A 66 17.90 38.43 -8.00
CA MET A 66 18.66 37.16 -7.93
C MET A 66 19.37 36.82 -9.24
N THR A 67 20.65 36.48 -9.15
CA THR A 67 21.56 36.26 -10.29
C THR A 67 21.39 34.86 -10.92
N PRO A 68 21.70 34.70 -12.23
CA PRO A 68 21.40 33.47 -12.99
C PRO A 68 22.15 32.22 -12.50
N VAL A 69 23.29 32.40 -11.84
CA VAL A 69 24.16 31.31 -11.34
C VAL A 69 23.53 30.57 -10.14
N GLN A 70 22.58 31.18 -9.42
CA GLN A 70 21.86 30.54 -8.31
C GLN A 70 20.62 29.73 -8.77
N ARG A 71 20.18 29.89 -10.03
CA ARG A 71 18.97 29.25 -10.55
C ARG A 71 19.21 27.84 -11.11
N GLU A 72 20.41 27.53 -11.60
CA GLU A 72 20.68 26.26 -12.31
C GLU A 72 21.40 25.18 -11.49
N ARG A 73 21.85 25.48 -10.25
CA ARG A 73 22.59 24.51 -9.41
C ARG A 73 21.87 24.13 -8.10
N SER A 74 20.69 24.69 -7.84
CA SER A 74 19.94 24.48 -6.59
C SER A 74 18.82 23.44 -6.66
N THR A 75 18.30 23.05 -7.83
CA THR A 75 16.98 22.40 -7.90
C THR A 75 16.94 20.90 -8.19
N PHE A 76 18.05 20.22 -8.49
CA PHE A 76 18.05 18.75 -8.65
C PHE A 76 18.44 17.98 -7.37
N THR A 77 19.19 18.60 -6.46
CA THR A 77 19.60 18.01 -5.18
C THR A 77 18.85 18.59 -3.97
N GLN A 78 17.78 19.34 -4.22
CA GLN A 78 16.87 19.86 -3.20
C GLN A 78 15.63 18.98 -3.09
N GLN A 79 15.52 18.01 -2.20
CA GLN A 79 16.46 17.08 -1.59
C GLN A 79 15.52 15.93 -1.21
N ILE A 80 15.75 14.69 -1.65
CA ILE A 80 14.95 13.56 -1.17
C ILE A 80 14.96 13.64 0.38
N ASP A 81 13.78 13.69 0.99
CA ASP A 81 13.59 13.70 2.43
C ASP A 81 13.96 12.33 2.98
N TRP A 82 15.27 12.14 3.19
CA TRP A 82 15.83 10.92 3.75
C TRP A 82 15.27 10.61 5.14
N PRO A 83 15.09 11.58 6.07
CA PRO A 83 14.39 11.32 7.32
C PRO A 83 13.01 10.68 7.11
N ARG A 84 12.21 11.17 6.15
CA ARG A 84 10.92 10.57 5.80
C ARG A 84 11.08 9.15 5.25
N SER A 85 12.00 8.92 4.32
CA SER A 85 12.25 7.58 3.77
C SER A 85 12.68 6.58 4.84
N VAL A 86 13.53 7.00 5.79
CA VAL A 86 13.94 6.17 6.93
C VAL A 86 12.73 5.85 7.82
N ARG A 87 11.90 6.84 8.18
CA ARG A 87 10.69 6.61 8.98
C ARG A 87 9.73 5.63 8.28
N MET A 88 9.47 5.83 7.00
CA MET A 88 8.61 4.95 6.19
C MET A 88 9.17 3.52 6.12
N THR A 89 10.49 3.38 5.96
CA THR A 89 11.17 2.08 5.93
C THR A 89 11.08 1.36 7.27
N LEU A 90 11.31 2.07 8.38
CA LEU A 90 11.18 1.53 9.73
C LEU A 90 9.74 1.10 10.01
N TYR A 91 8.75 1.91 9.61
CA TYR A 91 7.34 1.56 9.72
C TYR A 91 7.01 0.28 8.93
N GLY A 92 7.42 0.23 7.65
CA GLY A 92 7.26 -0.93 6.78
C GLY A 92 7.85 -2.21 7.37
N THR A 93 9.07 -2.11 7.88
CA THR A 93 9.87 -3.25 8.38
C THR A 93 9.36 -3.78 9.72
N PHE A 94 9.11 -2.90 10.69
CA PHE A 94 8.89 -3.30 12.08
C PHE A 94 7.42 -3.31 12.50
N PHE A 95 6.56 -2.59 11.79
CA PHE A 95 5.14 -2.51 12.13
C PHE A 95 4.29 -3.16 11.05
N SER A 96 4.34 -2.64 9.83
CA SER A 96 3.48 -3.08 8.74
C SER A 96 3.65 -4.56 8.41
N ALA A 97 4.88 -5.04 8.18
CA ALA A 97 5.12 -6.42 7.77
C ALA A 97 4.72 -7.46 8.84
N PRO A 98 5.10 -7.31 10.14
CA PRO A 98 4.64 -8.24 11.17
C PRO A 98 3.13 -8.22 11.35
N ILE A 99 2.49 -7.03 11.33
CA ILE A 99 1.04 -6.89 11.49
C ILE A 99 0.29 -7.59 10.35
N TYR A 100 0.66 -7.35 9.09
CA TYR A 100 0.02 -8.02 7.96
C TYR A 100 0.26 -9.53 7.95
N THR A 101 1.49 -9.97 8.25
CA THR A 101 1.82 -11.40 8.32
C THR A 101 0.97 -12.11 9.37
N PHE A 102 0.84 -11.49 10.56
CA PHE A 102 -0.04 -11.98 11.62
C PHE A 102 -1.50 -11.98 11.19
N TRP A 103 -2.00 -10.85 10.66
CA TRP A 103 -3.40 -10.67 10.28
C TRP A 103 -3.84 -11.65 9.20
N PHE A 104 -3.08 -11.83 8.12
CA PHE A 104 -3.44 -12.77 7.05
C PHE A 104 -3.35 -14.23 7.51
N THR A 105 -2.42 -14.54 8.41
CA THR A 105 -2.38 -15.87 9.07
C THR A 105 -3.62 -16.08 9.95
N LEU A 106 -4.07 -15.05 10.67
CA LEU A 106 -5.28 -15.10 11.48
C LEU A 106 -6.52 -15.25 10.61
N LEU A 107 -6.67 -14.47 9.53
CA LEU A 107 -7.76 -14.58 8.57
C LEU A 107 -7.83 -15.98 7.94
N GLU A 108 -6.68 -16.57 7.62
CA GLU A 108 -6.62 -17.96 7.14
C GLU A 108 -7.18 -18.92 8.20
N LYS A 109 -6.71 -18.84 9.44
CA LYS A 109 -7.19 -19.68 10.55
C LYS A 109 -8.69 -19.51 10.82
N LEU A 110 -9.17 -18.27 10.86
CA LEU A 110 -10.61 -17.98 11.05
C LEU A 110 -11.43 -18.53 9.89
N SER A 111 -10.99 -18.34 8.64
CA SER A 111 -11.72 -18.84 7.48
C SER A 111 -11.77 -20.38 7.42
N THR A 112 -10.66 -21.06 7.71
CA THR A 112 -10.58 -22.52 7.73
C THR A 112 -11.44 -23.09 8.86
N HIS A 113 -11.49 -22.44 10.02
CA HIS A 113 -12.37 -22.79 11.13
C HIS A 113 -13.86 -22.60 10.78
N THR A 114 -14.25 -21.40 10.29
CA THR A 114 -15.64 -21.06 9.98
C THR A 114 -16.21 -21.91 8.84
N PHE A 115 -15.43 -22.18 7.80
CA PHE A 115 -15.89 -22.91 6.60
C PHE A 115 -15.46 -24.38 6.56
N LYS A 116 -14.78 -24.89 7.60
CA LYS A 116 -14.24 -26.27 7.69
C LYS A 116 -13.56 -26.73 6.39
N SER A 117 -12.78 -25.85 5.77
CA SER A 117 -12.28 -26.00 4.39
C SER A 117 -10.77 -25.93 4.29
N TYR A 118 -10.20 -26.57 3.26
CA TYR A 118 -8.79 -26.48 2.86
C TYR A 118 -8.44 -25.05 2.37
N PRO A 119 -7.15 -24.63 2.37
CA PRO A 119 -6.70 -23.28 2.06
C PRO A 119 -7.39 -22.63 0.86
N SER A 120 -7.80 -21.37 1.07
CA SER A 120 -8.83 -20.67 0.29
C SER A 120 -8.47 -20.25 -1.13
N SER A 121 -7.24 -20.52 -1.60
CA SER A 121 -6.70 -19.92 -2.82
C SER A 121 -6.60 -20.89 -4.01
N VAL A 122 -6.89 -22.18 -3.84
CA VAL A 122 -6.66 -23.17 -4.90
C VAL A 122 -7.84 -24.13 -5.08
N ILE A 123 -8.36 -24.23 -6.31
CA ILE A 123 -9.24 -25.33 -6.70
C ILE A 123 -8.39 -26.61 -6.74
N PRO A 124 -8.72 -27.66 -5.97
CA PRO A 124 -7.95 -28.89 -5.98
C PRO A 124 -7.77 -29.44 -7.40
N SER A 125 -6.53 -29.70 -7.82
CA SER A 125 -6.21 -30.23 -9.15
C SER A 125 -6.91 -31.56 -9.46
N LYS A 126 -7.27 -32.31 -8.42
CA LYS A 126 -8.12 -33.52 -8.51
C LYS A 126 -9.50 -33.23 -9.12
N LEU A 127 -10.08 -32.05 -8.87
CA LEU A 127 -11.37 -31.64 -9.46
C LEU A 127 -11.26 -31.30 -10.95
N LEU A 128 -10.07 -30.92 -11.41
CA LEU A 128 -9.82 -30.70 -12.84
C LEU A 128 -9.63 -32.01 -13.62
N LYS A 129 -9.40 -33.13 -12.91
CA LYS A 129 -9.21 -34.46 -13.48
C LYS A 129 -10.47 -35.34 -13.44
N THR A 130 -11.60 -34.85 -12.91
CA THR A 130 -12.86 -35.63 -12.86
C THR A 130 -13.51 -35.75 -14.25
N PRO A 131 -14.33 -36.80 -14.49
CA PRO A 131 -15.06 -36.98 -15.75
C PRO A 131 -15.90 -35.74 -16.12
N SER A 132 -15.91 -35.37 -17.40
CA SER A 132 -16.50 -34.13 -17.93
C SER A 132 -17.93 -33.86 -17.46
N HIS A 133 -18.79 -34.89 -17.43
CA HIS A 133 -20.18 -34.79 -17.01
C HIS A 133 -20.36 -34.36 -15.53
N LEU A 134 -19.44 -34.74 -14.64
CA LEU A 134 -19.47 -34.39 -13.20
C LEU A 134 -18.56 -33.20 -12.86
N GLN A 135 -17.71 -32.78 -13.80
CA GLN A 135 -16.71 -31.74 -13.59
C GLN A 135 -17.34 -30.36 -13.40
N SER A 136 -18.31 -29.99 -14.24
CA SER A 136 -18.94 -28.66 -14.20
C SER A 136 -19.63 -28.37 -12.85
N ALA A 137 -20.44 -29.31 -12.36
CA ALA A 137 -21.14 -29.16 -11.08
C ALA A 137 -20.17 -29.11 -9.88
N LYS A 138 -19.15 -29.96 -9.85
CA LYS A 138 -18.15 -29.98 -8.76
C LYS A 138 -17.28 -28.73 -8.75
N VAL A 139 -16.86 -28.25 -9.93
CA VAL A 139 -16.08 -27.02 -10.09
C VAL A 139 -16.92 -25.79 -9.70
N SER A 140 -18.19 -25.72 -10.10
CA SER A 140 -19.11 -24.63 -9.72
C SER A 140 -19.32 -24.57 -8.20
N ASN A 141 -19.57 -25.72 -7.56
CA ASN A 141 -19.72 -25.80 -6.10
C ASN A 141 -18.44 -25.41 -5.35
N ALA A 142 -17.28 -25.86 -5.84
CA ALA A 142 -15.98 -25.45 -5.28
C ALA A 142 -15.76 -23.94 -5.45
N THR A 143 -16.03 -23.39 -6.63
CA THR A 143 -15.87 -21.97 -6.93
C THR A 143 -16.76 -21.10 -6.04
N SER A 144 -18.02 -21.49 -5.89
CA SER A 144 -18.98 -20.81 -5.00
C SER A 144 -18.51 -20.77 -3.55
N ARG A 145 -17.89 -21.87 -3.07
CA ARG A 145 -17.31 -21.93 -1.72
C ARG A 145 -16.11 -21.00 -1.58
N LEU A 146 -15.20 -21.01 -2.56
CA LEU A 146 -14.01 -20.13 -2.55
C LEU A 146 -14.42 -18.65 -2.58
N LEU A 147 -15.47 -18.30 -3.33
CA LEU A 147 -16.01 -16.93 -3.35
C LEU A 147 -16.57 -16.52 -1.99
N LYS A 148 -17.30 -17.41 -1.30
CA LYS A 148 -17.79 -17.13 0.07
C LYS A 148 -16.65 -16.89 1.06
N ILE A 149 -15.60 -17.71 0.99
CA ILE A 149 -14.42 -17.53 1.85
C ILE A 149 -13.69 -16.21 1.52
N THR A 150 -13.53 -15.91 0.23
CA THR A 150 -12.88 -14.67 -0.23
C THR A 150 -13.67 -13.46 0.26
N ALA A 151 -14.99 -13.44 0.05
CA ALA A 151 -15.86 -12.36 0.51
C ALA A 151 -15.81 -12.19 2.03
N PHE A 152 -15.79 -13.29 2.79
CA PHE A 152 -15.65 -13.24 4.25
C PHE A 152 -14.32 -12.61 4.69
N LYS A 153 -13.20 -13.00 4.06
CA LYS A 153 -11.89 -12.42 4.35
C LYS A 153 -11.83 -10.94 3.99
N THR A 154 -12.28 -10.57 2.78
CA THR A 154 -12.33 -9.17 2.33
C THR A 154 -13.20 -8.34 3.25
N PHE A 155 -14.34 -8.87 3.71
CA PHE A 155 -15.21 -8.19 4.66
C PHE A 155 -14.49 -7.92 5.99
N LEU A 156 -13.85 -8.93 6.57
CA LEU A 156 -13.10 -8.74 7.82
C LEU A 156 -11.92 -7.79 7.63
N ASP A 157 -11.24 -7.86 6.51
CA ASP A 157 -10.12 -6.98 6.20
C ASP A 157 -10.57 -5.51 6.15
N VAL A 158 -11.61 -5.22 5.35
CA VAL A 158 -12.11 -3.86 5.16
C VAL A 158 -12.80 -3.30 6.42
N ILE A 159 -13.61 -4.11 7.11
CA ILE A 159 -14.46 -3.61 8.21
C ILE A 159 -13.78 -3.71 9.57
N VAL A 160 -12.94 -4.73 9.79
CA VAL A 160 -12.34 -5.00 11.09
C VAL A 160 -10.87 -4.60 11.14
N PHE A 161 -10.12 -4.76 10.05
CA PHE A 161 -8.69 -4.49 10.11
C PHE A 161 -8.33 -3.09 9.63
N ASP A 162 -8.79 -2.69 8.45
CA ASP A 162 -8.44 -1.42 7.81
C ASP A 162 -8.68 -0.19 8.70
N PRO A 163 -9.84 0.02 9.39
CA PRO A 163 -10.03 1.22 10.20
C PRO A 163 -9.06 1.28 11.39
N PHE A 164 -8.74 0.12 11.99
CA PHE A 164 -7.79 0.05 13.10
C PHE A 164 -6.36 0.23 12.62
N TYR A 165 -6.00 -0.42 11.51
CA TYR A 165 -4.68 -0.32 10.91
C TYR A 165 -4.38 1.10 10.42
N LEU A 166 -5.35 1.76 9.79
CA LEU A 166 -5.21 3.15 9.33
C LEU A 166 -5.06 4.12 10.51
N SER A 167 -5.87 3.95 11.57
CA SER A 167 -5.73 4.74 12.81
C SER A 167 -4.36 4.53 13.45
N PHE A 168 -3.89 3.29 13.47
CA PHE A 168 -2.56 2.93 13.96
C PHE A 168 -1.45 3.57 13.12
N PHE A 169 -1.57 3.53 11.79
CA PHE A 169 -0.63 4.17 10.86
C PHE A 169 -0.52 5.67 11.12
N PHE A 170 -1.64 6.41 11.19
CA PHE A 170 -1.62 7.85 11.47
C PHE A 170 -1.01 8.17 12.82
N THR A 171 -1.30 7.35 13.84
CA THR A 171 -0.75 7.52 15.18
C THR A 171 0.77 7.33 15.19
N VAL A 172 1.25 6.19 14.67
CA VAL A 172 2.69 5.87 14.65
C VAL A 172 3.45 6.83 13.76
N SER A 173 2.93 7.16 12.57
CA SER A 173 3.57 8.13 11.67
C SER A 173 3.68 9.50 12.33
N GLY A 174 2.63 9.97 13.00
CA GLY A 174 2.65 11.25 13.72
C GLY A 174 3.65 11.25 14.88
N CYS A 175 3.73 10.16 15.63
CA CYS A 175 4.75 10.00 16.68
C CYS A 175 6.17 10.01 16.11
N MET A 176 6.42 9.32 14.98
CA MET A 176 7.73 9.30 14.32
C MET A 176 8.11 10.67 13.73
N GLU A 177 7.13 11.50 13.39
CA GLU A 177 7.29 12.89 12.97
C GLU A 177 7.42 13.88 14.13
N ASN A 178 7.44 13.40 15.39
CA ASN A 178 7.47 14.22 16.60
C ASN A 178 6.31 15.23 16.69
N ARG A 179 5.12 14.88 16.17
CA ARG A 179 3.92 15.72 16.30
C ARG A 179 3.36 15.67 17.73
N SER A 180 2.67 16.74 18.14
CA SER A 180 1.95 16.76 19.42
C SER A 180 0.78 15.77 19.41
N LYS A 181 0.31 15.37 20.60
CA LYS A 181 -0.84 14.44 20.72
C LYS A 181 -2.10 15.09 20.15
N GLU A 182 -2.23 16.40 20.32
CA GLU A 182 -3.32 17.23 19.83
C GLU A 182 -3.33 17.24 18.29
N ASP A 183 -2.18 17.39 17.64
CA ASP A 183 -2.06 17.36 16.18
C ASP A 183 -2.40 15.99 15.61
N ILE A 184 -1.95 14.91 16.27
CA ILE A 184 -2.27 13.53 15.87
C ILE A 184 -3.77 13.28 15.98
N LYS A 185 -4.38 13.69 17.10
CA LYS A 185 -5.83 13.55 17.33
C LYS A 185 -6.62 14.35 16.31
N LYS A 186 -6.19 15.58 16.00
CA LYS A 186 -6.80 16.41 14.98
C LYS A 186 -6.73 15.75 13.59
N LYS A 187 -5.55 15.25 13.19
CA LYS A 187 -5.38 14.52 11.93
C LYS A 187 -6.27 13.28 11.84
N LEU A 188 -6.37 12.49 12.92
CA LEU A 188 -7.29 11.35 12.97
C LEU A 188 -8.75 11.80 12.83
N HIS A 189 -9.15 12.87 13.48
CA HIS A 189 -10.53 13.37 13.37
C HIS A 189 -10.85 13.88 11.96
N ASP A 190 -9.92 14.60 11.35
CA ASP A 190 -10.16 15.33 10.11
C ASP A 190 -9.96 14.45 8.86
N GLU A 191 -8.96 13.56 8.85
CA GLU A 191 -8.57 12.81 7.65
C GLU A 191 -8.99 11.32 7.66
N LEU A 192 -9.29 10.72 8.82
CA LEU A 192 -9.46 9.26 8.91
C LEU A 192 -10.63 8.76 8.07
N SER A 193 -11.80 9.40 8.17
CA SER A 193 -13.02 8.98 7.47
C SER A 193 -12.86 9.11 5.95
N THR A 194 -12.37 10.26 5.49
CA THR A 194 -12.13 10.53 4.07
C THR A 194 -11.09 9.58 3.49
N THR A 195 -10.00 9.34 4.21
CA THR A 195 -8.93 8.43 3.78
C THR A 195 -9.43 6.99 3.76
N TYR A 196 -10.20 6.57 4.77
CA TYR A 196 -10.79 5.24 4.84
C TYR A 196 -11.76 5.01 3.68
N LEU A 197 -12.72 5.90 3.45
CA LEU A 197 -13.71 5.73 2.36
C LEU A 197 -13.05 5.68 0.98
N THR A 198 -12.06 6.54 0.75
CA THR A 198 -11.25 6.50 -0.47
C THR A 198 -10.47 5.18 -0.58
N GLY A 199 -9.92 4.74 0.55
CA GLY A 199 -9.24 3.46 0.69
C GLY A 199 -10.13 2.28 0.34
N VAL A 200 -11.37 2.22 0.85
CA VAL A 200 -12.32 1.13 0.57
C VAL A 200 -12.52 0.93 -0.93
N ALA A 201 -12.68 2.01 -1.71
CA ALA A 201 -12.88 1.93 -3.15
C ALA A 201 -11.69 1.29 -3.88
N VAL A 202 -10.47 1.51 -3.39
CA VAL A 202 -9.22 1.00 -3.99
C VAL A 202 -8.87 -0.38 -3.45
N TRP A 203 -8.92 -0.57 -2.13
CA TRP A 203 -8.45 -1.77 -1.46
C TRP A 203 -9.43 -2.93 -1.56
N LEU A 204 -10.74 -2.70 -1.66
CA LEU A 204 -11.73 -3.78 -1.80
C LEU A 204 -11.45 -4.68 -3.02
N PRO A 205 -11.31 -4.17 -4.25
CA PRO A 205 -11.01 -5.04 -5.40
C PRO A 205 -9.63 -5.69 -5.30
N ILE A 206 -8.63 -4.97 -4.77
CA ILE A 206 -7.26 -5.46 -4.61
C ILE A 206 -7.21 -6.63 -3.62
N GLN A 207 -7.82 -6.46 -2.45
CA GLN A 207 -7.82 -7.47 -1.40
C GLN A 207 -8.71 -8.66 -1.75
N PHE A 208 -9.82 -8.44 -2.46
CA PHE A 208 -10.60 -9.53 -3.03
C PHE A 208 -9.76 -10.39 -3.98
N ALA A 209 -9.02 -9.76 -4.91
CA ALA A 209 -8.13 -10.48 -5.81
C ALA A 209 -6.97 -11.17 -5.04
N ASN A 210 -6.39 -10.49 -4.06
CA ASN A 210 -5.30 -11.00 -3.22
C ASN A 210 -5.73 -12.28 -2.49
N PHE A 211 -6.86 -12.26 -1.78
CA PHE A 211 -7.36 -13.44 -1.06
C PHE A 211 -7.84 -14.57 -1.98
N ARG A 212 -8.29 -14.24 -3.20
CA ARG A 212 -8.81 -15.23 -4.15
C ARG A 212 -7.72 -15.98 -4.90
N TYR A 213 -6.63 -15.31 -5.26
CA TYR A 213 -5.63 -15.82 -6.20
C TYR A 213 -4.24 -15.99 -5.61
N ILE A 214 -3.91 -15.28 -4.53
CA ILE A 214 -2.55 -15.27 -3.97
C ILE A 214 -2.49 -16.21 -2.76
N PRO A 215 -1.49 -17.12 -2.69
CA PRO A 215 -1.29 -17.94 -1.51
C PRO A 215 -0.91 -17.08 -0.29
N VAL A 216 -1.39 -17.46 0.90
CA VAL A 216 -1.26 -16.68 2.15
C VAL A 216 0.14 -16.13 2.41
N PRO A 217 1.24 -16.89 2.25
CA PRO A 217 2.58 -16.36 2.50
C PRO A 217 2.97 -15.17 1.62
N TYR A 218 2.37 -15.02 0.44
CA TYR A 218 2.69 -13.93 -0.51
C TYR A 218 1.71 -12.76 -0.43
N GLN A 219 0.56 -12.92 0.25
CA GLN A 219 -0.45 -11.85 0.37
C GLN A 219 0.12 -10.56 1.00
N PRO A 220 0.96 -10.60 2.06
CA PRO A 220 1.55 -9.38 2.60
C PRO A 220 2.43 -8.68 1.57
N LEU A 221 3.20 -9.43 0.78
CA LEU A 221 4.09 -8.87 -0.23
C LEU A 221 3.31 -8.10 -1.31
N ILE A 222 2.15 -8.61 -1.73
CA ILE A 222 1.27 -7.92 -2.68
C ILE A 222 0.78 -6.59 -2.10
N VAL A 223 0.33 -6.59 -0.84
CA VAL A 223 -0.12 -5.37 -0.17
C VAL A 223 1.01 -4.35 -0.04
N GLN A 224 2.21 -4.78 0.34
CA GLN A 224 3.37 -3.89 0.40
C GLN A 224 3.75 -3.32 -0.97
N GLY A 225 3.58 -4.09 -2.05
CA GLY A 225 3.79 -3.62 -3.42
C GLY A 225 2.75 -2.57 -3.84
N VAL A 226 1.47 -2.76 -3.49
CA VAL A 226 0.41 -1.77 -3.75
C VAL A 226 0.61 -0.49 -2.92
N ASN A 227 1.11 -0.63 -1.69
CA ASN A 227 1.40 0.51 -0.81
C ASN A 227 2.38 1.53 -1.42
N LEU A 228 3.30 1.11 -2.32
CA LEU A 228 4.11 2.05 -3.10
C LEU A 228 3.26 3.10 -3.82
N PHE A 229 2.20 2.63 -4.49
CA PHE A 229 1.31 3.48 -5.28
C PHE A 229 0.34 4.25 -4.38
N TRP A 230 -0.16 3.60 -3.33
CA TRP A 230 -1.06 4.24 -2.36
C TRP A 230 -0.42 5.46 -1.68
N ASN A 231 0.84 5.34 -1.24
CA ASN A 231 1.57 6.45 -0.63
C ASN A 231 1.78 7.62 -1.61
N SER A 232 2.01 7.30 -2.90
CA SER A 232 2.11 8.30 -3.96
C SER A 232 0.78 9.04 -4.18
N PHE A 233 -0.32 8.29 -4.21
CA PHE A 233 -1.66 8.84 -4.33
C PHE A 233 -2.02 9.77 -3.15
N LEU A 234 -1.79 9.33 -1.90
CA LEU A 234 -2.07 10.15 -0.72
C LEU A 234 -1.27 11.45 -0.71
N SER A 235 0.01 11.38 -1.08
CA SER A 235 0.86 12.57 -1.18
C SER A 235 0.31 13.56 -2.21
N TRP A 236 -0.14 13.07 -3.36
CA TRP A 236 -0.73 13.93 -4.41
C TRP A 236 -2.05 14.58 -3.96
N VAL A 237 -2.95 13.82 -3.31
CA VAL A 237 -4.22 14.34 -2.80
C VAL A 237 -3.98 15.44 -1.76
N GLN A 238 -3.07 15.22 -0.81
CA GLN A 238 -2.71 16.20 0.22
C GLN A 238 -2.18 17.51 -0.38
N HIS A 239 -1.34 17.45 -1.42
CA HIS A 239 -0.82 18.64 -2.12
C HIS A 239 -1.88 19.40 -2.93
N LYS A 240 -2.99 18.75 -3.30
CA LYS A 240 -4.09 19.40 -4.00
C LYS A 240 -4.98 20.15 -3.02
N GLU A 241 -5.23 19.58 -1.86
CA GLU A 241 -6.05 20.20 -0.81
C GLU A 241 -5.37 21.44 -0.21
N SER A 242 -4.06 21.40 0.01
CA SER A 242 -3.29 22.56 0.48
C SER A 242 -3.22 23.74 -0.51
N ARG A 243 -3.53 23.51 -1.79
CA ARG A 243 -3.56 24.56 -2.84
C ARG A 243 -4.94 25.20 -3.02
N ASN A 244 -5.99 24.57 -2.48
CA ASN A 244 -7.37 25.04 -2.60
C ASN A 244 -7.85 25.82 -1.36
N HIS A 245 -6.96 26.00 -0.37
CA HIS A 245 -7.13 26.82 0.82
C HIS A 245 -6.10 27.94 0.82
#